data_AF-A7T6L3-F1
#
_entry.id   AF-A7T6L3-F1
#
_cell.length_a   1.000
_cell.length_b   1.000
_cell.length_c   1.000
_cell.angle_alpha   90.00
_cell.angle_beta   90.00
_cell.angle_gamma   90.00
#
_symmetry.space_group_name_H-M   'P 1'
#
loop_
_entity.id
_entity.type
_entity.pdbx_description
1 polymer ?
#
loop_
_entity_poly.entity_id
_entity_poly.type
_entity_poly.pdbx_seq_one_letter_code
_entity_poly.pdbx_strand_id
1 'polypeptide(L)'
;MAEQLGAYNHHRAEQLGAYNHHRLVYITHYRAEQLGAYNHHRAEQLGAYNHHSAPRLLQAIARDNIIPFLNFFAVGSKSGEPTRALLLTAAISEIGILIANLDSVAPIITINGNECPVAEESVFVTVIYKPENTSITASKRMACVNDSVTLACASTAKPAADRYIYYRGDSLIHNGTSKTHTITLSAHGTHEYACVASNTAGTGDNSSVVITVQGEVLLKT
;
A
#
# COMPACT_ATOMS: atom_id res chain seq x y z
N MET A 1 -23.96 45.15 -18.20
CA MET A 1 -23.36 44.70 -16.92
C MET A 1 -24.08 43.51 -16.29
N ALA A 2 -25.42 43.46 -16.23
CA ALA A 2 -26.15 42.30 -15.69
C ALA A 2 -25.93 40.98 -16.46
N GLU A 3 -25.75 41.06 -17.77
CA GLU A 3 -25.59 39.90 -18.66
C GLU A 3 -24.25 39.16 -18.45
N GLN A 4 -23.16 39.90 -18.19
CA GLN A 4 -21.85 39.31 -17.87
C GLN A 4 -21.83 38.61 -16.51
N LEU A 5 -22.58 39.11 -15.52
CA LEU A 5 -22.68 38.49 -14.20
C LEU A 5 -23.51 37.19 -14.27
N GLY A 6 -24.54 37.15 -15.13
CA GLY A 6 -25.33 35.95 -15.40
C GLY A 6 -24.49 34.82 -16.00
N ALA A 7 -23.68 35.12 -17.01
CA ALA A 7 -22.77 34.16 -17.63
C ALA A 7 -21.70 33.65 -16.64
N TYR A 8 -21.14 34.53 -15.81
CA TYR A 8 -20.16 34.14 -14.78
C TYR A 8 -20.78 33.19 -13.73
N ASN A 9 -21.98 33.50 -13.23
CA ASN A 9 -22.66 32.68 -12.24
C ASN A 9 -23.10 31.32 -12.81
N HIS A 10 -23.55 31.27 -14.06
CA HIS A 10 -23.89 30.02 -14.74
C HIS A 10 -22.66 29.11 -14.89
N HIS A 11 -21.54 29.66 -15.35
CA HIS A 11 -20.32 28.90 -15.56
C HIS A 11 -19.72 28.37 -14.25
N ARG A 12 -19.88 29.13 -13.15
CA ARG A 12 -19.47 28.72 -11.80
C ARG A 12 -20.36 27.59 -11.25
N ALA A 13 -21.68 27.66 -11.48
CA ALA A 13 -22.61 26.62 -11.06
C ALA A 13 -22.34 25.29 -11.78
N GLU A 14 -22.02 25.35 -13.06
CA GLU A 14 -21.67 24.18 -13.88
C GLU A 14 -20.34 23.54 -13.43
N GLN A 15 -19.32 24.35 -13.12
CA GLN A 15 -18.07 23.85 -12.54
C GLN A 15 -18.25 23.23 -11.16
N LEU A 16 -19.11 23.80 -10.30
CA LEU A 16 -19.43 23.22 -9.00
C LEU A 16 -20.18 21.89 -9.15
N GLY A 17 -21.09 21.81 -10.13
CA GLY A 17 -21.82 20.59 -10.49
C GLY A 17 -20.86 19.47 -10.92
N ALA A 18 -19.91 19.77 -11.81
CA ALA A 18 -18.92 18.81 -12.28
C ALA A 18 -17.99 18.33 -11.15
N TYR A 19 -17.52 19.24 -10.28
CA TYR A 19 -16.68 18.89 -9.14
C TYR A 19 -17.41 18.00 -8.12
N ASN A 20 -18.66 18.35 -7.79
CA ASN A 20 -19.47 17.57 -6.86
C ASN A 20 -19.84 16.19 -7.45
N HIS A 21 -20.15 16.12 -8.75
CA HIS A 21 -20.43 14.86 -9.44
C HIS A 21 -19.20 13.94 -9.43
N HIS A 22 -18.02 14.45 -9.77
CA HIS A 22 -16.77 13.67 -9.76
C HIS A 22 -16.44 13.15 -8.35
N ARG A 23 -16.65 13.97 -7.30
CA ARG A 23 -16.43 13.57 -5.91
C ARG A 23 -17.42 12.50 -5.44
N LEU A 24 -18.69 12.59 -5.83
CA LEU A 24 -19.71 11.59 -5.52
C LEU A 24 -19.39 10.25 -6.21
N VAL A 25 -19.06 10.29 -7.51
CA VAL A 25 -18.66 9.10 -8.28
C VAL A 25 -17.44 8.42 -7.66
N TYR A 26 -16.43 9.18 -7.26
CA TYR A 26 -15.24 8.65 -6.58
C TYR A 26 -15.58 7.96 -5.24
N ILE A 27 -16.41 8.58 -4.41
CA ILE A 27 -16.84 8.00 -3.13
C ILE A 27 -17.67 6.73 -3.34
N THR A 28 -18.54 6.69 -4.35
CA THR A 28 -19.34 5.50 -4.67
C THR A 28 -18.49 4.36 -5.20
N HIS A 29 -17.49 4.64 -6.05
CA HIS A 29 -16.54 3.63 -6.54
C HIS A 29 -15.71 3.03 -5.40
N TYR A 30 -15.14 3.87 -4.53
CA TYR A 30 -14.34 3.40 -3.40
C TYR A 30 -15.15 2.51 -2.43
N ARG A 31 -16.41 2.86 -2.16
CA ARG A 31 -17.30 2.02 -1.33
C ARG A 31 -17.67 0.71 -2.01
N ALA A 32 -17.88 0.69 -3.32
CA ALA A 32 -18.19 -0.53 -4.07
C ALA A 32 -17.00 -1.48 -4.09
N GLU A 33 -15.79 -0.97 -4.26
CA GLU A 33 -14.54 -1.76 -4.27
C GLU A 33 -14.24 -2.37 -2.90
N GLN A 34 -14.40 -1.61 -1.82
CA GLN A 34 -14.27 -2.12 -0.45
C GLN A 34 -15.32 -3.19 -0.13
N LEU A 35 -16.56 -3.01 -0.59
CA LEU A 35 -17.62 -4.01 -0.42
C LEU A 35 -17.36 -5.26 -1.26
N GLY A 36 -16.79 -5.10 -2.45
CA GLY A 36 -16.36 -6.19 -3.34
C GLY A 36 -15.25 -7.03 -2.72
N ALA A 37 -14.20 -6.41 -2.18
CA ALA A 37 -13.10 -7.12 -1.51
C ALA A 37 -13.56 -7.84 -0.24
N TYR A 38 -14.43 -7.22 0.55
CA TYR A 38 -15.03 -7.85 1.73
C TYR A 38 -15.92 -9.06 1.36
N ASN A 39 -16.76 -8.90 0.33
CA ASN A 39 -17.62 -9.99 -0.17
C ASN A 39 -16.81 -11.11 -0.84
N HIS A 40 -15.69 -10.79 -1.51
CA HIS A 40 -14.79 -11.78 -2.09
C HIS A 40 -14.08 -12.61 -1.02
N HIS A 41 -13.54 -11.98 0.04
CA HIS A 41 -12.93 -12.70 1.16
C HIS A 41 -13.95 -13.59 1.89
N ARG A 42 -15.19 -13.13 2.03
CA ARG A 42 -16.30 -13.92 2.59
C ARG A 42 -16.71 -15.07 1.67
N ALA A 43 -16.74 -14.86 0.36
CA ALA A 43 -17.02 -15.90 -0.63
C ALA A 43 -15.92 -16.98 -0.66
N GLU A 44 -14.66 -16.59 -0.47
CA GLU A 44 -13.53 -17.52 -0.40
C GLU A 44 -13.55 -18.36 0.90
N GLN A 45 -13.94 -17.77 2.03
CA GLN A 45 -14.17 -18.52 3.27
C GLN A 45 -15.40 -19.45 3.19
N LEU A 46 -16.45 -19.08 2.46
CA LEU A 46 -17.55 -20.00 2.15
C LEU A 46 -17.21 -21.00 1.03
N GLY A 47 -16.22 -20.73 0.20
CA GLY A 47 -15.70 -21.63 -0.84
C GLY A 47 -14.86 -22.79 -0.30
N ALA A 48 -14.48 -22.77 0.99
CA ALA A 48 -13.88 -23.92 1.67
C ALA A 48 -14.89 -25.08 1.92
N TYR A 49 -16.16 -24.90 1.57
CA TYR A 49 -17.14 -26.00 1.46
C TYR A 49 -17.05 -26.68 0.08
N ASN A 50 -15.83 -26.99 -0.37
CA ASN A 50 -15.56 -27.59 -1.69
C ASN A 50 -15.39 -29.11 -1.62
N HIS A 51 -16.14 -29.81 -2.49
CA HIS A 51 -15.90 -31.13 -3.11
C HIS A 51 -15.76 -32.39 -2.22
N HIS A 52 -15.21 -32.30 -1.01
CA HIS A 52 -14.94 -33.46 -0.13
C HIS A 52 -16.02 -33.70 0.94
N SER A 53 -16.89 -32.73 1.19
CA SER A 53 -17.94 -32.78 2.23
C SER A 53 -19.16 -33.58 1.81
N ALA A 54 -19.59 -33.48 0.55
CA ALA A 54 -20.76 -34.19 0.02
C ALA A 54 -20.69 -35.73 0.15
N PRO A 55 -19.59 -36.42 -0.25
CA PRO A 55 -19.50 -37.87 -0.10
C PRO A 55 -19.39 -38.32 1.37
N ARG A 56 -18.81 -37.48 2.25
CA ARG A 56 -18.72 -37.75 3.69
C ARG A 56 -20.07 -37.59 4.38
N LEU A 57 -20.84 -36.56 4.04
CA LEU A 57 -22.21 -36.36 4.53
C LEU A 57 -23.12 -37.52 4.09
N LEU A 58 -23.01 -37.93 2.81
CA LEU A 58 -23.79 -39.06 2.27
C LEU A 58 -23.41 -40.38 2.93
N GLN A 59 -22.13 -40.61 3.25
CA GLN A 59 -21.68 -41.76 4.02
C GLN A 59 -22.19 -41.75 5.47
N ALA A 60 -22.25 -40.58 6.13
CA ALA A 60 -22.79 -40.44 7.48
C ALA A 60 -24.29 -40.78 7.52
N ILE A 61 -25.08 -40.22 6.61
CA ILE A 61 -26.53 -40.50 6.48
C ILE A 61 -26.77 -41.98 6.15
N ALA A 62 -25.93 -42.58 5.30
CA ALA A 62 -26.00 -44.00 4.96
C ALA A 62 -25.67 -44.92 6.15
N ARG A 63 -24.75 -44.52 7.04
CA ARG A 63 -24.43 -45.27 8.27
C ARG A 63 -25.56 -45.24 9.29
N ASP A 64 -26.26 -44.12 9.39
CA ASP A 64 -27.40 -43.96 10.30
C ASP A 64 -28.67 -44.69 9.80
N ASN A 65 -28.59 -45.34 8.62
CA ASN A 65 -29.65 -46.16 8.02
C ASN A 65 -31.00 -45.42 7.85
N ILE A 66 -30.94 -44.09 7.80
CA ILE A 66 -32.09 -43.17 7.65
C ILE A 66 -32.76 -43.39 6.29
N ILE A 67 -31.97 -43.76 5.28
CA ILE A 67 -32.42 -44.03 3.92
C ILE A 67 -31.90 -45.42 3.51
N PRO A 68 -32.73 -46.47 3.55
CA PRO A 68 -32.26 -47.87 3.47
C PRO A 68 -31.62 -48.24 2.12
N PHE A 69 -31.90 -47.50 1.06
CA PHE A 69 -31.26 -47.70 -0.25
C PHE A 69 -29.82 -47.17 -0.33
N LEU A 70 -29.40 -46.29 0.59
CA LEU A 70 -28.04 -45.71 0.59
C LEU A 70 -27.00 -46.56 1.35
N ASN A 71 -27.40 -47.68 1.94
CA ASN A 71 -26.52 -48.60 2.69
C ASN A 71 -25.28 -49.06 1.92
N PHE A 72 -25.34 -49.06 0.59
CA PHE A 72 -24.21 -49.34 -0.28
C PHE A 72 -23.00 -48.41 -0.04
N PHE A 73 -23.25 -47.15 0.33
CA PHE A 73 -22.24 -46.10 0.58
C PHE A 73 -21.79 -46.00 2.05
N ALA A 74 -22.45 -46.71 2.97
CA ALA A 74 -22.12 -46.72 4.40
C ALA A 74 -20.77 -47.42 4.71
N VAL A 75 -20.35 -48.31 3.82
CA VAL A 75 -19.11 -49.08 3.93
C VAL A 75 -17.90 -48.17 3.69
N GLY A 76 -17.14 -47.90 4.75
CA GLY A 76 -15.90 -47.10 4.69
C GLY A 76 -14.64 -47.98 4.65
N SER A 77 -13.56 -47.44 4.09
CA SER A 77 -12.23 -48.07 4.15
C SER A 77 -11.67 -48.04 5.59
N LYS A 78 -10.57 -48.76 5.86
CA LYS A 78 -9.88 -48.79 7.18
C LYS A 78 -9.43 -47.39 7.65
N SER A 79 -9.32 -46.44 6.73
CA SER A 79 -8.99 -45.02 6.97
C SER A 79 -10.21 -44.12 7.23
N GLY A 80 -11.43 -44.67 7.26
CA GLY A 80 -12.66 -43.90 7.48
C GLY A 80 -13.15 -43.10 6.26
N GLU A 81 -12.61 -43.36 5.07
CA GLU A 81 -12.97 -42.62 3.85
C GLU A 81 -14.12 -43.26 3.06
N PRO A 82 -15.01 -42.44 2.44
CA PRO A 82 -16.13 -42.87 1.61
C PRO A 82 -15.70 -43.26 0.20
N THR A 83 -14.80 -44.25 0.08
CA THR A 83 -14.18 -44.64 -1.20
C THR A 83 -15.21 -45.03 -2.27
N ARG A 84 -16.33 -45.68 -1.91
CA ARG A 84 -17.40 -46.03 -2.85
C ARG A 84 -18.16 -44.82 -3.38
N ALA A 85 -18.46 -43.85 -2.52
CA ALA A 85 -19.14 -42.62 -2.94
C ALA A 85 -18.20 -41.76 -3.80
N LEU A 86 -16.91 -41.74 -3.46
CA LEU A 86 -15.89 -41.05 -4.24
C LEU A 86 -15.71 -41.67 -5.62
N LEU A 87 -15.63 -43.00 -5.72
CA LEU A 87 -15.54 -43.71 -7.00
C LEU A 87 -16.80 -43.51 -7.86
N LEU A 88 -17.98 -43.53 -7.25
CA LEU A 88 -19.22 -43.25 -7.97
C LEU A 88 -19.22 -41.81 -8.52
N THR A 89 -18.85 -40.84 -7.69
CA THR A 89 -18.82 -39.42 -8.08
C THR A 89 -17.79 -39.20 -9.19
N ALA A 90 -16.61 -39.83 -9.08
CA ALA A 90 -15.58 -39.81 -10.11
C ALA A 90 -16.09 -40.43 -11.43
N ALA A 91 -16.71 -41.62 -11.38
CA ALA A 91 -17.27 -42.27 -12.56
C ALA A 91 -18.38 -41.43 -13.22
N ILE A 92 -19.29 -40.85 -12.44
CA ILE A 92 -20.35 -39.96 -12.95
C ILE A 92 -19.73 -38.71 -13.59
N SER A 93 -18.71 -38.12 -12.97
CA SER A 93 -18.02 -36.96 -13.53
C SER A 93 -17.24 -37.30 -14.81
N GLU A 94 -16.58 -38.44 -14.86
CA GLU A 94 -15.81 -38.89 -16.02
C GLU A 94 -16.73 -39.21 -17.20
N ILE A 95 -17.86 -39.88 -16.93
CA ILE A 95 -18.92 -40.09 -17.93
C ILE A 95 -19.51 -38.76 -18.38
N GLY A 96 -19.78 -37.83 -17.46
CA GLY A 96 -20.31 -36.50 -17.78
C GLY A 96 -19.37 -35.68 -18.67
N ILE A 97 -18.06 -35.78 -18.45
CA ILE A 97 -17.03 -35.12 -19.26
C ILE A 97 -16.95 -35.79 -20.65
N LEU A 98 -17.08 -37.11 -20.75
CA LEU A 98 -17.08 -37.82 -22.04
C LEU A 98 -18.32 -37.54 -22.90
N ILE A 99 -19.47 -37.31 -22.28
CA ILE A 99 -20.72 -36.96 -22.98
C ILE A 99 -20.78 -35.45 -23.28
N ALA A 100 -20.05 -34.63 -22.52
CA ALA A 100 -19.94 -33.20 -22.77
C ALA A 100 -19.17 -32.94 -24.06
N ASN A 101 -19.89 -32.54 -25.11
CA ASN A 101 -19.26 -32.05 -26.33
C ASN A 101 -18.57 -30.71 -26.03
N LEU A 102 -17.25 -30.65 -26.19
CA LEU A 102 -16.44 -29.46 -25.94
C LEU A 102 -16.95 -28.26 -26.76
N ASP A 103 -17.50 -28.49 -27.96
CA ASP A 103 -18.06 -27.46 -28.83
C ASP A 103 -19.33 -26.79 -28.28
N SER A 104 -20.08 -27.49 -27.41
CA SER A 104 -21.33 -26.98 -26.82
C SER A 104 -21.09 -26.32 -25.46
N VAL A 105 -20.02 -26.71 -24.75
CA VAL A 105 -19.59 -26.08 -23.50
C VAL A 105 -18.73 -24.84 -23.79
N ALA A 106 -17.96 -24.85 -24.88
CA ALA A 106 -17.13 -23.73 -25.30
C ALA A 106 -17.85 -22.37 -25.26
N PRO A 107 -19.07 -22.16 -25.79
CA PRO A 107 -19.74 -20.86 -25.72
C PRO A 107 -20.28 -20.48 -24.32
N ILE A 108 -20.28 -21.38 -23.34
CA ILE A 108 -20.71 -21.11 -21.96
C ILE A 108 -19.53 -20.63 -21.09
N ILE A 109 -18.32 -21.13 -21.38
CA ILE A 109 -17.05 -20.73 -20.72
C ILE A 109 -16.27 -19.68 -21.53
N THR A 110 -16.50 -19.62 -22.84
CA THR A 110 -16.13 -18.47 -23.66
C THR A 110 -17.12 -17.39 -23.29
N ILE A 111 -16.66 -16.48 -22.44
CA ILE A 111 -17.21 -15.13 -22.30
C ILE A 111 -17.70 -14.73 -23.68
N ASN A 112 -19.01 -14.58 -23.86
CA ASN A 112 -19.59 -14.36 -25.16
C ASN A 112 -18.86 -13.14 -25.75
N GLY A 113 -18.53 -13.15 -27.04
CA GLY A 113 -17.81 -12.04 -27.70
C GLY A 113 -18.58 -10.70 -27.73
N ASN A 114 -19.59 -10.53 -26.87
CA ASN A 114 -20.24 -9.27 -26.54
C ASN A 114 -19.68 -8.62 -25.26
N GLU A 115 -18.83 -9.29 -24.47
CA GLU A 115 -18.02 -8.60 -23.48
C GLU A 115 -16.87 -7.86 -24.18
N CYS A 116 -16.88 -6.53 -24.07
CA CYS A 116 -15.73 -5.73 -24.47
C CYS A 116 -14.49 -6.20 -23.72
N PRO A 117 -13.31 -6.34 -24.37
CA PRO A 117 -12.09 -6.62 -23.65
C PRO A 117 -11.90 -5.52 -22.60
N VAL A 118 -11.93 -5.88 -21.33
CA VAL A 118 -11.56 -4.95 -20.26
C VAL A 118 -10.07 -4.70 -20.44
N ALA A 119 -9.73 -3.57 -21.04
CA ALA A 119 -8.37 -3.06 -21.00
C ALA A 119 -8.05 -2.80 -19.53
N GLU A 120 -7.18 -3.63 -18.95
CA GLU A 120 -6.73 -3.46 -17.57
C GLU A 120 -5.71 -2.32 -17.54
N GLU A 121 -6.21 -1.09 -17.43
CA GLU A 121 -5.38 0.07 -17.20
C GLU A 121 -5.13 0.22 -15.69
N SER A 122 -3.91 -0.09 -15.26
CA SER A 122 -3.52 0.15 -13.87
C SER A 122 -3.10 1.60 -13.68
N VAL A 123 -3.82 2.32 -12.83
CA VAL A 123 -3.48 3.68 -12.42
C VAL A 123 -2.81 3.63 -11.04
N PHE A 124 -1.54 4.01 -10.96
CA PHE A 124 -0.81 4.05 -9.69
C PHE A 124 -1.02 5.39 -8.98
N VAL A 125 -1.66 5.36 -7.81
CA VAL A 125 -1.71 6.51 -6.91
C VAL A 125 -0.41 6.56 -6.10
N THR A 126 0.39 7.61 -6.33
CA THR A 126 1.59 7.86 -5.53
C THR A 126 1.29 8.82 -4.40
N VAL A 127 1.39 8.35 -3.16
CA VAL A 127 1.35 9.23 -1.99
C VAL A 127 2.65 10.04 -1.91
N ILE A 128 2.54 11.36 -1.88
CA ILE A 128 3.64 12.30 -1.65
C ILE A 128 3.47 12.96 -0.28
N TYR A 129 4.57 13.14 0.43
CA TYR A 129 4.62 13.77 1.74
C TYR A 129 5.95 14.52 1.92
N LYS A 130 5.90 15.59 2.72
CA LYS A 130 7.07 16.38 3.09
C LYS A 130 8.07 15.52 3.89
N PRO A 131 9.35 15.91 4.01
CA PRO A 131 10.28 15.16 4.84
C PRO A 131 9.85 15.09 6.32
N GLU A 132 9.85 13.89 6.88
CA GLU A 132 9.49 13.59 8.27
C GLU A 132 10.66 12.92 9.00
N ASN A 133 10.62 12.93 10.33
CA ASN A 133 11.66 12.37 11.21
C ASN A 133 13.06 12.88 10.85
N THR A 134 13.18 14.19 10.59
CA THR A 134 14.47 14.83 10.33
C THR A 134 15.41 14.60 11.51
N SER A 135 16.61 14.14 11.21
CA SER A 135 17.69 13.95 12.18
C SER A 135 18.99 14.50 11.60
N ILE A 136 19.78 15.16 12.45
CA ILE A 136 21.11 15.65 12.10
C ILE A 136 22.17 14.90 12.93
N THR A 137 23.26 14.54 12.27
CA THR A 137 24.43 13.89 12.88
C THR A 137 25.69 14.67 12.53
N ALA A 138 26.66 14.68 13.44
CA ALA A 138 27.94 15.33 13.25
C ALA A 138 29.06 14.30 13.39
N SER A 139 30.09 14.37 12.55
CA SER A 139 31.25 13.46 12.60
C SER A 139 32.02 13.55 13.92
N LYS A 140 32.01 14.74 14.55
CA LYS A 140 32.53 14.99 15.89
C LYS A 140 31.56 15.90 16.65
N ARG A 141 31.32 15.63 17.93
CA ARG A 141 30.59 16.54 18.84
C ARG A 141 31.52 17.43 19.67
N MET A 142 32.82 17.11 19.69
CA MET A 142 33.86 17.87 20.37
C MET A 142 35.09 17.95 19.46
N ALA A 143 35.57 19.16 19.17
CA ALA A 143 36.66 19.42 18.23
C ALA A 143 37.37 20.75 18.56
N CYS A 144 38.53 21.01 17.94
CA CYS A 144 39.29 22.25 18.18
C CYS A 144 38.89 23.38 17.23
N VAL A 145 39.29 24.62 17.54
CA VAL A 145 39.23 25.71 16.56
C VAL A 145 40.05 25.33 15.31
N ASN A 146 39.53 25.66 14.13
CA ASN A 146 40.02 25.31 12.79
C ASN A 146 39.87 23.83 12.37
N ASP A 147 39.32 22.97 13.22
CA ASP A 147 38.90 21.63 12.79
C ASP A 147 37.71 21.72 11.81
N SER A 148 37.62 20.72 10.93
CA SER A 148 36.46 20.50 10.09
C SER A 148 35.57 19.40 10.66
N VAL A 149 34.26 19.63 10.62
CA VAL A 149 33.24 18.67 11.03
C VAL A 149 32.23 18.51 9.90
N THR A 150 31.83 17.27 9.63
CA THR A 150 30.81 16.97 8.63
C THR A 150 29.48 16.76 9.33
N LEU A 151 28.50 17.57 8.94
CA LEU A 151 27.09 17.42 9.30
C LEU A 151 26.40 16.55 8.25
N ALA A 152 25.56 15.62 8.69
CA ALA A 152 24.75 14.77 7.83
C ALA A 152 23.30 14.79 8.28
N CYS A 153 22.41 15.11 7.33
CA CYS A 153 20.99 15.24 7.54
C CYS A 153 20.24 14.06 6.92
N ALA A 154 19.39 13.42 7.71
CA ALA A 154 18.58 12.28 7.31
C ALA A 154 17.11 12.55 7.60
N SER A 155 16.24 12.20 6.67
CA SER A 155 14.79 12.30 6.80
C SER A 155 14.13 11.26 5.89
N THR A 156 12.90 10.87 6.24
CA THR A 156 12.05 10.03 5.39
C THR A 156 11.12 10.93 4.57
N ALA A 157 11.12 10.81 3.24
CA ALA A 157 10.36 11.70 2.36
C ALA A 157 9.94 10.99 1.07
N LYS A 158 8.80 11.41 0.49
CA LYS A 158 8.39 10.97 -0.85
C LYS A 158 7.78 12.15 -1.64
N PRO A 159 8.36 12.59 -2.77
CA PRO A 159 9.65 12.17 -3.33
C PRO A 159 10.82 12.44 -2.39
N ALA A 160 11.99 11.88 -2.68
CA ALA A 160 13.20 12.14 -1.89
C ALA A 160 13.48 13.65 -1.79
N ALA A 161 13.99 14.09 -0.65
CA ALA A 161 14.34 15.49 -0.45
C ALA A 161 15.44 15.94 -1.42
N ASP A 162 15.17 17.05 -2.10
CA ASP A 162 16.01 17.68 -3.12
C ASP A 162 16.78 18.88 -2.58
N ARG A 163 16.44 19.36 -1.38
CA ARG A 163 17.09 20.47 -0.69
C ARG A 163 17.40 20.13 0.76
N TYR A 164 18.59 20.50 1.21
CA TYR A 164 19.04 20.44 2.60
C TYR A 164 19.60 21.80 2.99
N ILE A 165 19.04 22.38 4.05
CA ILE A 165 19.38 23.70 4.54
C ILE A 165 19.95 23.56 5.94
N TYR A 166 21.16 24.08 6.14
CA TYR A 166 21.85 24.04 7.42
C TYR A 166 21.91 25.43 8.03
N TYR A 167 21.73 25.47 9.34
CA TYR A 167 21.76 26.66 10.15
C TYR A 167 22.78 26.52 11.30
N ARG A 168 23.34 27.63 11.75
CA ARG A 168 24.07 27.77 13.01
C ARG A 168 23.31 28.79 13.86
N GLY A 169 22.67 28.34 14.94
CA GLY A 169 21.58 29.10 15.56
C GLY A 169 20.53 29.46 14.50
N ASP A 170 20.21 30.74 14.36
CA ASP A 170 19.26 31.23 13.33
C ASP A 170 19.92 31.61 11.99
N SER A 171 21.25 31.53 11.88
CA SER A 171 21.98 31.95 10.68
C SER A 171 22.09 30.81 9.67
N LEU A 172 21.64 31.04 8.44
CA LEU A 172 21.81 30.10 7.33
C LEU A 172 23.30 29.98 6.97
N ILE A 173 23.84 28.75 6.99
CA ILE A 173 25.24 28.46 6.66
C ILE A 173 25.39 27.70 5.35
N HIS A 174 24.38 26.92 4.95
CA HIS A 174 24.40 26.19 3.69
C HIS A 174 22.99 25.92 3.18
N ASN A 175 22.83 25.95 1.86
CA ASN A 175 21.62 25.55 1.18
C ASN A 175 22.03 24.81 -0.10
N GLY A 176 21.81 23.50 -0.14
CA GLY A 176 22.31 22.65 -1.21
C GLY A 176 21.47 21.39 -1.41
N THR A 177 21.91 20.56 -2.35
CA THR A 177 21.28 19.28 -2.69
C THR A 177 21.92 18.09 -1.96
N SER A 178 23.12 18.28 -1.41
CA SER A 178 23.85 17.25 -0.67
C SER A 178 23.28 17.05 0.73
N LYS A 179 23.06 15.78 1.09
CA LYS A 179 22.67 15.37 2.46
C LYS A 179 23.75 15.67 3.49
N THR A 180 24.97 15.99 3.08
CA THR A 180 26.10 16.27 3.95
C THR A 180 26.68 17.65 3.67
N HIS A 181 27.15 18.31 4.73
CA HIS A 181 27.83 19.60 4.64
C HIS A 181 29.00 19.66 5.63
N THR A 182 30.17 20.03 5.14
CA THR A 182 31.37 20.17 5.99
C THR A 182 31.55 21.63 6.39
N ILE A 183 31.65 21.85 7.70
CA ILE A 183 31.85 23.16 8.33
C ILE A 183 33.26 23.25 8.92
N THR A 184 33.82 24.45 8.97
CA THR A 184 35.05 24.77 9.72
C THR A 184 34.70 25.52 11.01
N LEU A 185 35.29 25.10 12.12
CA LEU A 185 34.96 25.62 13.46
C LEU A 185 35.80 26.85 13.79
N SER A 186 35.23 28.05 13.68
CA SER A 186 35.99 29.31 13.80
C SER A 186 35.99 29.95 15.19
N ALA A 187 35.15 29.51 16.12
CA ALA A 187 35.00 30.12 17.44
C ALA A 187 34.93 29.07 18.55
N HIS A 188 35.67 29.28 19.64
CA HIS A 188 35.57 28.49 20.87
C HIS A 188 34.16 28.58 21.46
N GLY A 189 33.73 27.51 22.14
CA GLY A 189 32.45 27.45 22.85
C GLY A 189 31.48 26.44 22.26
N THR A 190 30.24 26.51 22.73
CA THR A 190 29.18 25.58 22.35
C THR A 190 28.31 26.19 21.27
N HIS A 191 28.20 25.51 20.13
CA HIS A 191 27.45 25.98 18.97
C HIS A 191 26.37 24.97 18.60
N GLU A 192 25.16 25.48 18.34
CA GLU A 192 24.04 24.68 17.88
C GLU A 192 23.92 24.75 16.35
N TYR A 193 23.80 23.59 15.72
CA TYR A 193 23.62 23.43 14.30
C TYR A 193 22.32 22.71 14.01
N ALA A 194 21.51 23.26 13.10
CA ALA A 194 20.24 22.66 12.70
C ALA A 194 20.24 22.29 11.21
N CYS A 195 19.47 21.26 10.86
CA CYS A 195 19.15 20.93 9.47
C CYS A 195 17.64 20.94 9.25
N VAL A 196 17.25 21.39 8.06
CA VAL A 196 15.91 21.24 7.50
C VAL A 196 16.02 20.63 6.10
N ALA A 197 15.24 19.58 5.84
CA ALA A 197 15.11 18.96 4.52
C ALA A 197 13.83 19.43 3.82
N SER A 198 13.85 19.56 2.49
CA SER A 198 12.68 19.93 1.70
C SER A 198 12.57 19.05 0.46
N ASN A 199 11.33 18.84 0.00
CA ASN A 199 11.00 18.26 -1.29
C ASN A 199 9.84 19.06 -1.94
N THR A 200 9.34 18.57 -3.06
CA THR A 200 8.19 19.18 -3.78
C THR A 200 6.87 19.17 -2.99
N ALA A 201 6.70 18.25 -2.04
CA ALA A 201 5.52 18.21 -1.18
C ALA A 201 5.60 19.22 -0.02
N GLY A 202 6.81 19.66 0.35
CA GLY A 202 7.01 20.73 1.31
C GLY A 202 8.31 20.60 2.11
N THR A 203 8.39 21.40 3.17
CA THR A 203 9.55 21.49 4.06
C THR A 203 9.30 20.71 5.34
N GLY A 204 10.24 19.85 5.71
CA GLY A 204 10.18 19.03 6.91
C GLY A 204 10.47 19.79 8.18
N ASP A 205 10.41 19.08 9.31
CA ASP A 205 10.73 19.64 10.62
C ASP A 205 12.24 19.85 10.77
N ASN A 206 12.65 20.76 11.67
CA ASN A 206 14.05 20.99 11.96
C ASN A 206 14.57 19.98 13.00
N SER A 207 15.87 19.71 12.95
CA SER A 207 16.58 18.92 13.95
C SER A 207 17.93 19.55 14.24
N SER A 208 18.32 19.57 15.52
CA SER A 208 19.53 20.24 16.00
C SER A 208 20.56 19.28 16.61
N VAL A 209 21.84 19.62 16.46
CA VAL A 209 22.96 19.01 17.18
C VAL A 209 23.86 20.10 17.75
N VAL A 210 24.39 19.84 18.94
CA VAL A 210 25.30 20.74 19.63
C VAL A 210 26.75 20.23 19.46
N ILE A 211 27.65 21.13 19.06
CA ILE A 211 29.08 20.88 18.91
C ILE A 211 29.84 21.79 19.88
N THR A 212 30.73 21.21 20.68
CA THR A 212 31.61 21.95 21.59
C THR A 212 32.98 22.13 20.95
N VAL A 213 33.39 23.38 20.77
CA VAL A 213 34.67 23.75 20.18
C VAL A 213 35.61 24.14 21.30
N GLN A 214 36.77 23.49 21.38
CA GLN A 214 37.84 23.77 22.35
C GLN A 214 38.83 24.80 21.80
N GLY A 215 39.27 25.71 22.67
CA GLY A 215 40.21 26.78 22.34
C GLY A 215 41.65 26.29 22.53
N GLU A 216 42.59 27.07 22.01
CA GLU A 216 44.01 26.79 22.18
C GLU A 216 44.37 26.82 23.68
N VAL A 217 45.01 25.76 24.16
CA VAL A 217 45.49 25.68 25.55
C VAL A 217 46.73 26.57 25.65
N LEU A 218 46.57 27.76 26.23
CA LEU A 218 47.72 28.58 26.62
C LEU A 218 48.46 27.86 27.76
N LEU A 219 49.50 27.09 27.41
CA LEU A 219 50.47 26.60 28.38
C LEU A 219 51.21 27.81 28.94
N LYS A 220 50.87 28.21 30.18
CA LYS A 220 51.69 29.15 30.95
C LYS A 220 53.01 28.46 31.30
N THR A 221 54.05 28.75 30.53
CA THR A 221 55.46 28.66 30.97
C THR A 221 55.81 29.80 31.89
#